data_AF-A0A4Q7NNQ4-F1
#
_entry.id   AF-A0A4Q7NNQ4-F1
#
_cell.length_a   1.000
_cell.length_b   1.000
_cell.length_c   1.000
_cell.angle_alpha   90.00
_cell.angle_beta   90.00
_cell.angle_gamma   90.00
#
_symmetry.space_group_name_H-M   'P 1'
#
loop_
_entity.id
_entity.type
_entity.pdbx_description
1 polymer ?
#
loop_
_entity_poly.entity_id
_entity_poly.type
_entity_poly.pdbx_seq_one_letter_code
_entity_poly.pdbx_strand_id
1 'polypeptide(L)'
;MRFPLMAALQALAARPEVPTVHGADAIQDRLTSSSRRAREELALYPADYGQGFLDPSFAATMLEESRWLLSHGFVLREVYAHRLWSQPAPVRQHLLAESAAGAEQRLAPVPTRLSVLDRRLVIVATDPENWADSAVLSEDPGVVALAMRLFEDAWRTSRSMQEKEDAQERRLLVLRALAAGDSDTAIARRLDISVRTLARVIAALQEELGASTRFQLAIRAQQTGLLDAA
;
A
#
# COMPACT_ATOMS: atom_id res chain seq x y z
N MET A 1 -54.40 -24.48 -11.08
CA MET A 1 -53.44 -23.70 -10.27
C MET A 1 -52.03 -24.14 -10.65
N ARG A 2 -51.30 -23.31 -11.41
CA ARG A 2 -49.98 -23.62 -12.00
C ARG A 2 -48.95 -22.69 -11.34
N PHE A 3 -47.82 -23.27 -10.94
CA PHE A 3 -46.82 -22.75 -10.00
C PHE A 3 -46.24 -21.35 -10.30
N PRO A 4 -46.46 -20.33 -9.44
CA PRO A 4 -45.71 -19.06 -9.50
C PRO A 4 -44.26 -19.19 -9.02
N LEU A 5 -43.90 -20.30 -8.37
CA LEU A 5 -42.56 -20.51 -7.81
C LEU A 5 -41.47 -20.77 -8.88
N MET A 6 -41.83 -21.40 -10.01
CA MET A 6 -40.88 -21.67 -11.09
C MET A 6 -40.53 -20.41 -11.88
N ALA A 7 -41.48 -19.49 -12.05
CA ALA A 7 -41.20 -18.18 -12.66
C ALA A 7 -40.34 -17.29 -11.75
N ALA A 8 -40.55 -17.34 -10.43
CA ALA A 8 -39.71 -16.64 -9.46
C ALA A 8 -38.28 -17.21 -9.40
N LEU A 9 -38.11 -18.53 -9.51
CA LEU A 9 -36.80 -19.18 -9.59
C LEU A 9 -36.10 -18.93 -10.94
N GLN A 10 -36.85 -18.84 -12.05
CA GLN A 10 -36.30 -18.42 -13.35
C GLN A 10 -35.88 -16.94 -13.35
N ALA A 11 -36.61 -16.07 -12.66
CA ALA A 11 -36.21 -14.68 -12.46
C ALA A 11 -35.00 -14.53 -11.52
N LEU A 12 -34.82 -15.42 -10.54
CA LEU A 12 -33.60 -15.54 -9.72
C LEU A 12 -32.42 -16.18 -10.50
N ALA A 13 -32.70 -17.01 -11.51
CA ALA A 13 -31.71 -17.60 -12.40
C ALA A 13 -31.27 -16.64 -13.52
N ALA A 14 -32.11 -15.67 -13.88
CA ALA A 14 -31.70 -14.46 -14.58
C ALA A 14 -30.96 -13.55 -13.61
N ARG A 15 -29.79 -14.01 -13.15
CA ARG A 15 -28.85 -13.15 -12.42
C ARG A 15 -28.57 -11.97 -13.35
N PRO A 16 -28.81 -10.71 -12.95
CA PRO A 16 -28.20 -9.60 -13.67
C PRO A 16 -26.71 -9.93 -13.72
N GLU A 17 -26.14 -10.02 -14.93
CA GLU A 17 -24.72 -10.23 -15.09
C GLU A 17 -24.02 -9.15 -14.26
N VAL A 18 -23.30 -9.57 -13.24
CA VAL A 18 -22.50 -8.66 -12.44
C VAL A 18 -21.42 -8.14 -13.39
N PRO A 19 -21.39 -6.84 -13.70
CA PRO A 19 -20.43 -6.32 -14.66
C PRO A 19 -19.02 -6.69 -14.22
N THR A 20 -18.35 -7.49 -15.04
CA THR A 20 -17.02 -8.04 -14.75
C THR A 20 -16.07 -7.58 -15.83
N VAL A 21 -14.89 -7.14 -15.42
CA VAL A 21 -13.80 -6.74 -16.31
C VAL A 21 -12.66 -7.73 -16.13
N HIS A 22 -12.02 -8.14 -17.22
CA HIS A 22 -10.99 -9.16 -17.24
C HIS A 22 -9.65 -8.59 -17.69
N GLY A 23 -8.58 -8.95 -16.99
CA GLY A 23 -7.22 -8.52 -17.25
C GLY A 23 -6.84 -7.22 -16.55
N ALA A 24 -5.60 -7.14 -16.09
CA ALA A 24 -5.06 -6.00 -15.34
C ALA A 24 -5.24 -4.68 -16.08
N ASP A 25 -4.93 -4.64 -17.38
CA ASP A 25 -5.04 -3.43 -18.21
C ASP A 25 -6.48 -2.93 -18.29
N ALA A 26 -7.45 -3.83 -18.55
CA ALA A 26 -8.84 -3.45 -18.65
C ALA A 26 -9.41 -2.99 -17.30
N ILE A 27 -8.99 -3.61 -16.19
CA ILE A 27 -9.35 -3.18 -14.83
C ILE A 27 -8.80 -1.77 -14.58
N GLN A 28 -7.54 -1.53 -14.97
CA GLN A 28 -6.91 -0.21 -14.81
C GLN A 28 -7.59 0.85 -15.67
N ASP A 29 -7.80 0.59 -16.97
CA ASP A 29 -8.52 1.50 -17.88
C ASP A 29 -9.91 1.85 -17.35
N ARG A 30 -10.59 0.86 -16.76
CA ARG A 30 -11.90 1.07 -16.16
C ARG A 30 -11.83 1.93 -14.89
N LEU A 31 -10.81 1.74 -14.06
CA LEU A 31 -10.55 2.60 -12.90
C LEU A 31 -10.27 4.04 -13.37
N THR A 32 -9.29 4.23 -14.25
CA THR A 32 -8.88 5.53 -14.81
C THR A 32 -10.05 6.30 -15.42
N SER A 33 -10.85 5.65 -16.28
CA SER A 33 -12.01 6.29 -16.92
C SER A 33 -13.13 6.65 -15.94
N SER A 34 -13.21 5.96 -14.80
CA SER A 34 -14.15 6.25 -13.72
C SER A 34 -13.62 7.39 -12.82
N SER A 35 -12.34 7.35 -12.44
CA SER A 35 -11.69 8.36 -11.58
C SER A 35 -11.68 9.75 -12.23
N ARG A 36 -11.53 9.84 -13.56
CA ARG A 36 -11.63 11.13 -14.30
C ARG A 36 -12.96 11.88 -14.14
N ARG A 37 -14.03 11.20 -13.71
CA ARG A 37 -15.36 11.78 -13.48
C ARG A 37 -15.75 11.83 -12.00
N ALA A 38 -14.87 11.34 -11.13
CA ALA A 38 -15.05 11.31 -9.70
C ALA A 38 -14.21 12.40 -9.01
N ARG A 39 -14.36 12.53 -7.70
CA ARG A 39 -13.60 13.46 -6.84
C ARG A 39 -12.84 12.76 -5.72
N GLU A 40 -13.17 11.52 -5.40
CA GLU A 40 -12.54 10.74 -4.33
C GLU A 40 -12.39 9.28 -4.75
N GLU A 41 -11.22 8.70 -4.45
CA GLU A 41 -10.99 7.26 -4.46
C GLU A 41 -10.48 6.80 -3.10
N LEU A 42 -11.09 5.71 -2.61
CA LEU A 42 -10.70 5.01 -1.41
C LEU A 42 -10.28 3.60 -1.79
N ALA A 43 -8.99 3.30 -1.66
CA ALA A 43 -8.41 2.06 -2.19
C ALA A 43 -7.74 1.20 -1.13
N LEU A 44 -7.85 -0.11 -1.31
CA LEU A 44 -7.21 -1.17 -0.56
C LEU A 44 -6.35 -1.99 -1.52
N TYR A 45 -5.06 -2.15 -1.22
CA TYR A 45 -4.11 -2.86 -2.07
C TYR A 45 -3.45 -4.04 -1.33
N PRO A 46 -3.66 -5.28 -1.78
CA PRO A 46 -3.07 -6.48 -1.19
C PRO A 46 -1.57 -6.59 -1.50
N ALA A 47 -0.90 -7.57 -0.89
CA ALA A 47 0.56 -7.69 -0.95
C ALA A 47 1.11 -7.88 -2.38
N ASP A 48 0.46 -8.74 -3.14
CA ASP A 48 0.77 -9.07 -4.53
C ASP A 48 0.55 -7.91 -5.51
N TYR A 49 -0.18 -6.85 -5.12
CA TYR A 49 -0.28 -5.61 -5.92
C TYR A 49 1.09 -4.97 -6.18
N GLY A 50 2.04 -5.12 -5.25
CA GLY A 50 3.39 -4.57 -5.40
C GLY A 50 4.18 -5.15 -6.58
N GLN A 51 3.79 -6.32 -7.13
CA GLN A 51 4.46 -6.92 -8.28
C GLN A 51 4.39 -6.04 -9.53
N GLY A 52 3.31 -5.28 -9.72
CA GLY A 52 3.17 -4.35 -10.85
C GLY A 52 4.24 -3.26 -10.83
N PHE A 53 4.64 -2.81 -9.63
CA PHE A 53 5.64 -1.74 -9.48
C PHE A 53 7.09 -2.20 -9.65
N LEU A 54 7.31 -3.49 -9.92
CA LEU A 54 8.62 -3.96 -10.37
C LEU A 54 8.91 -3.55 -11.82
N ASP A 55 7.86 -3.29 -12.62
CA ASP A 55 7.98 -2.69 -13.93
C ASP A 55 8.02 -1.14 -13.79
N PRO A 56 9.14 -0.49 -14.15
CA PRO A 56 9.27 0.96 -14.05
C PRO A 56 8.28 1.72 -14.94
N SER A 57 7.85 1.15 -16.07
CA SER A 57 6.91 1.79 -16.99
C SER A 57 5.51 1.82 -16.42
N PHE A 58 5.08 0.71 -15.79
CA PHE A 58 3.83 0.64 -15.05
C PHE A 58 3.84 1.61 -13.86
N ALA A 59 4.90 1.57 -13.04
CA ALA A 59 5.04 2.46 -11.89
C ALA A 59 5.02 3.96 -12.26
N ALA A 60 5.67 4.33 -13.37
CA ALA A 60 5.66 5.71 -13.86
C ALA A 60 4.27 6.13 -14.35
N THR A 61 3.57 5.26 -15.08
CA THR A 61 2.22 5.53 -15.60
C THR A 61 1.23 5.77 -14.45
N MET A 62 1.27 4.91 -13.42
CA MET A 62 0.40 5.07 -12.24
C MET A 62 0.68 6.38 -11.51
N LEU A 63 1.96 6.73 -11.31
CA LEU A 63 2.34 7.98 -10.66
C LEU A 63 1.92 9.22 -11.44
N GLU A 64 2.02 9.20 -12.76
CA GLU A 64 1.52 10.28 -13.62
C GLU A 64 0.02 10.45 -13.51
N GLU A 65 -0.73 9.34 -13.46
CA GLU A 65 -2.17 9.35 -13.24
C GLU A 65 -2.55 9.95 -11.88
N SER A 66 -1.96 9.47 -10.79
CA SER A 66 -2.21 9.98 -9.45
C SER A 66 -1.89 11.47 -9.33
N ARG A 67 -0.76 11.93 -9.89
CA ARG A 67 -0.41 13.36 -9.94
C ARG A 67 -1.45 14.17 -10.70
N TRP A 68 -1.93 13.65 -11.83
CA TRP A 68 -2.98 14.33 -12.58
C TRP A 68 -4.26 14.44 -11.75
N LEU A 69 -4.72 13.35 -11.13
CA LEU A 69 -5.91 13.36 -10.25
C LEU A 69 -5.75 14.37 -9.11
N LEU A 70 -4.67 14.27 -8.34
CA LEU A 70 -4.40 15.11 -7.17
C LEU A 70 -4.29 16.60 -7.56
N SER A 71 -3.64 16.93 -8.67
CA SER A 71 -3.55 18.32 -9.16
C SER A 71 -4.89 18.92 -9.60
N HIS A 72 -5.90 18.09 -9.84
CA HIS A 72 -7.26 18.51 -10.18
C HIS A 72 -8.22 18.45 -8.97
N GLY A 73 -7.68 18.37 -7.74
CA GLY A 73 -8.45 18.41 -6.50
C GLY A 73 -9.12 17.09 -6.14
N PHE A 74 -8.70 15.99 -6.76
CA PHE A 74 -9.12 14.66 -6.38
C PHE A 74 -8.51 14.26 -5.03
N VAL A 75 -9.28 13.53 -4.21
CA VAL A 75 -8.82 12.99 -2.93
C VAL A 75 -8.49 11.51 -3.12
N LEU A 76 -7.23 11.14 -2.94
CA LEU A 76 -6.76 9.77 -3.03
C LEU A 76 -6.35 9.27 -1.65
N ARG A 77 -7.06 8.24 -1.15
CA ARG A 77 -6.74 7.58 0.13
C ARG A 77 -6.52 6.11 -0.08
N GLU A 78 -5.37 5.63 0.35
CA GLU A 78 -4.91 4.29 0.01
C GLU A 78 -4.41 3.57 1.25
N VAL A 79 -4.85 2.32 1.41
CA VAL A 79 -4.31 1.41 2.40
C VAL A 79 -3.61 0.28 1.69
N TYR A 80 -2.30 0.21 1.86
CA TYR A 80 -1.49 -0.89 1.35
C TYR A 80 -1.29 -1.97 2.41
N ALA A 81 -1.20 -3.22 1.96
CA ALA A 81 -0.81 -4.33 2.82
C ALA A 81 0.54 -4.04 3.48
N HIS A 82 0.65 -4.29 4.79
CA HIS A 82 1.89 -4.03 5.55
C HIS A 82 3.16 -4.60 4.90
N ARG A 83 3.02 -5.75 4.20
CA ARG A 83 4.12 -6.46 3.54
C ARG A 83 4.70 -5.70 2.34
N LEU A 84 4.00 -4.74 1.74
CA LEU A 84 4.56 -3.95 0.62
C LEU A 84 5.78 -3.15 1.04
N TRP A 85 5.82 -2.66 2.28
CA TRP A 85 6.98 -1.92 2.77
C TRP A 85 8.26 -2.76 2.83
N SER A 86 8.13 -4.09 2.88
CA SER A 86 9.26 -5.02 2.88
C SER A 86 9.64 -5.52 1.47
N GLN A 87 8.94 -5.08 0.43
CA GLN A 87 9.23 -5.45 -0.95
C GLN A 87 10.47 -4.72 -1.51
N PRO A 88 10.99 -5.12 -2.69
CA PRO A 88 12.15 -4.50 -3.30
C PRO A 88 12.05 -2.96 -3.41
N ALA A 89 13.21 -2.32 -3.53
CA ALA A 89 13.33 -0.86 -3.55
C ALA A 89 12.38 -0.15 -4.55
N PRO A 90 12.16 -0.65 -5.78
CA PRO A 90 11.23 -0.02 -6.73
C PRO A 90 9.80 0.15 -6.19
N VAL A 91 9.29 -0.87 -5.49
CA VAL A 91 7.95 -0.83 -4.88
C VAL A 91 7.87 0.27 -3.83
N ARG A 92 8.87 0.35 -2.94
CA ARG A 92 8.92 1.40 -1.90
C ARG A 92 9.07 2.79 -2.51
N GLN A 93 9.91 2.94 -3.53
CA GLN A 93 10.13 4.21 -4.22
C GLN A 93 8.84 4.72 -4.87
N HIS A 94 8.04 3.83 -5.47
CA HIS A 94 6.74 4.19 -6.00
C HIS A 94 5.80 4.69 -4.89
N LEU A 95 5.66 3.95 -3.79
CA LEU A 95 4.83 4.38 -2.65
C LEU A 95 5.27 5.75 -2.11
N LEU A 96 6.57 5.96 -1.92
CA LEU A 96 7.08 7.26 -1.47
C LEU A 96 6.77 8.39 -2.46
N ALA A 97 6.85 8.11 -3.77
CA ALA A 97 6.54 9.10 -4.80
C ALA A 97 5.05 9.47 -4.83
N GLU A 98 4.16 8.51 -4.60
CA GLU A 98 2.71 8.73 -4.44
C GLU A 98 2.40 9.59 -3.22
N SER A 99 2.99 9.26 -2.05
CA SER A 99 2.85 10.07 -0.85
C SER A 99 3.36 11.50 -1.07
N ALA A 100 4.47 11.68 -1.78
CA ALA A 100 5.02 13.00 -2.12
C ALA A 100 4.15 13.77 -3.12
N ALA A 101 3.38 13.07 -3.96
CA ALA A 101 2.40 13.69 -4.86
C ALA A 101 1.14 14.19 -4.12
N GLY A 102 0.91 13.72 -2.89
CA GLY A 102 -0.19 14.13 -2.03
C GLY A 102 -1.22 13.04 -1.76
N ALA A 103 -0.99 11.79 -2.17
CA ALA A 103 -1.84 10.67 -1.79
C ALA A 103 -1.77 10.43 -0.28
N GLU A 104 -2.91 10.25 0.38
CA GLU A 104 -2.93 9.87 1.79
C GLU A 104 -2.75 8.35 1.91
N GLN A 105 -1.53 7.91 2.22
CA GLN A 105 -1.19 6.49 2.23
C GLN A 105 -0.99 5.94 3.64
N ARG A 106 -1.53 4.74 3.87
CA ARG A 106 -1.41 4.02 5.13
C ARG A 106 -1.12 2.53 4.95
N LEU A 107 -0.70 1.89 6.04
CA LEU A 107 -0.33 0.48 6.07
C LEU A 107 -1.19 -0.30 7.07
N ALA A 108 -1.86 -1.35 6.61
CA ALA A 108 -2.61 -2.31 7.44
C ALA A 108 -2.66 -3.69 6.78
N PRO A 109 -3.12 -4.76 7.46
CA PRO A 109 -3.54 -5.98 6.79
C PRO A 109 -4.75 -5.70 5.89
N VAL A 110 -4.64 -6.03 4.61
CA VAL A 110 -5.67 -5.79 3.58
C VAL A 110 -6.06 -7.13 2.96
N PRO A 111 -7.38 -7.45 2.84
CA PRO A 111 -7.82 -8.77 2.41
C PRO A 111 -7.88 -8.97 0.89
N THR A 112 -8.07 -7.92 0.10
CA THR A 112 -8.21 -7.99 -1.37
C THR A 112 -8.01 -6.62 -2.01
N ARG A 113 -7.83 -6.56 -3.32
CA ARG A 113 -7.84 -5.31 -4.09
C ARG A 113 -9.26 -4.77 -4.19
N LEU A 114 -9.47 -3.55 -3.71
CA LEU A 114 -10.76 -2.88 -3.71
C LEU A 114 -10.57 -1.39 -3.88
N SER A 115 -11.33 -0.77 -4.77
CA SER A 115 -11.43 0.69 -4.93
C SER A 115 -12.88 1.13 -4.82
N VAL A 116 -13.12 2.23 -4.11
CA VAL A 116 -14.43 2.90 -4.04
C VAL A 116 -14.30 4.30 -4.58
N LEU A 117 -15.06 4.62 -5.63
CA LEU A 117 -15.10 5.94 -6.25
C LEU A 117 -16.35 6.70 -5.84
N ASP A 118 -16.17 7.92 -5.32
CA ASP A 118 -17.22 8.85 -4.87
C ASP A 118 -18.28 8.23 -3.94
N ARG A 119 -17.92 7.15 -3.23
CA ARG A 119 -18.86 6.33 -2.44
C ARG A 119 -20.07 5.88 -3.26
N ARG A 120 -19.87 5.55 -4.54
CA ARG A 120 -20.93 5.17 -5.50
C ARG A 120 -20.60 3.95 -6.34
N LEU A 121 -19.34 3.77 -6.70
CA LEU A 121 -18.89 2.65 -7.51
C LEU A 121 -17.82 1.89 -6.74
N VAL A 122 -17.99 0.58 -6.61
CA VAL A 122 -16.98 -0.35 -6.11
C VAL A 122 -16.38 -1.10 -7.29
N ILE A 123 -15.07 -1.21 -7.30
CA ILE A 123 -14.31 -2.13 -8.15
C ILE A 123 -13.55 -3.07 -7.21
N VAL A 124 -13.81 -4.38 -7.28
CA VAL A 124 -13.21 -5.36 -6.39
C VAL A 124 -12.70 -6.56 -7.17
N ALA A 125 -11.50 -7.03 -6.86
CA ALA A 125 -10.96 -8.24 -7.47
C ALA A 125 -11.88 -9.45 -7.18
N THR A 126 -12.11 -10.27 -8.21
CA THR A 126 -12.87 -11.52 -8.09
C THR A 126 -12.10 -12.58 -7.32
N ASP A 127 -10.78 -12.63 -7.55
CA ASP A 127 -9.82 -13.48 -6.83
C ASP A 127 -8.90 -12.61 -5.96
N PRO A 128 -8.98 -12.72 -4.63
CA PRO A 128 -8.10 -11.99 -3.71
C PRO A 128 -6.61 -12.30 -3.86
N GLU A 129 -6.26 -13.47 -4.42
CA GLU A 129 -4.87 -13.89 -4.63
C GLU A 129 -4.38 -13.61 -6.06
N ASN A 130 -5.26 -13.11 -6.93
CA ASN A 130 -4.94 -12.74 -8.31
C ASN A 130 -5.80 -11.55 -8.78
N TRP A 131 -5.50 -10.37 -8.25
CA TRP A 131 -6.24 -9.15 -8.57
C TRP A 131 -6.22 -8.78 -10.07
N ALA A 132 -5.26 -9.32 -10.82
CA ALA A 132 -5.04 -9.02 -12.22
C ALA A 132 -5.94 -9.84 -13.17
N ASP A 133 -6.56 -10.92 -12.69
CA ASP A 133 -7.41 -11.79 -13.52
C ASP A 133 -8.73 -11.11 -13.89
N SER A 134 -9.51 -10.71 -12.88
CA SER A 134 -10.79 -10.06 -13.11
C SER A 134 -11.27 -9.24 -11.91
N ALA A 135 -12.16 -8.28 -12.18
CA ALA A 135 -12.79 -7.46 -11.16
C ALA A 135 -14.28 -7.28 -11.42
N VAL A 136 -15.05 -7.27 -10.34
CA VAL A 136 -16.47 -6.95 -10.31
C VAL A 136 -16.67 -5.45 -10.09
N LEU A 137 -17.64 -4.89 -10.82
CA LEU A 137 -18.10 -3.53 -10.64
C LEU A 137 -19.52 -3.51 -10.10
N SER A 138 -19.74 -2.70 -9.08
CA SER A 138 -21.06 -2.57 -8.47
C SER A 138 -21.35 -1.15 -8.03
N GLU A 139 -22.53 -0.67 -8.42
CA GLU A 139 -23.14 0.56 -7.90
C GLU A 139 -24.29 0.25 -6.91
N ASP A 140 -24.44 -1.02 -6.53
CA ASP A 140 -25.46 -1.43 -5.55
C ASP A 140 -25.17 -0.76 -4.20
N PRO A 141 -26.13 0.00 -3.61
CA PRO A 141 -25.90 0.73 -2.37
C PRO A 141 -25.46 -0.15 -1.20
N GLY A 142 -25.91 -1.41 -1.14
CA GLY A 142 -25.52 -2.36 -0.10
C GLY A 142 -24.06 -2.82 -0.26
N VAL A 143 -23.65 -3.13 -1.50
CA VAL A 143 -22.26 -3.48 -1.81
C VAL A 143 -21.33 -2.30 -1.55
N VAL A 144 -21.71 -1.10 -1.99
CA VAL A 144 -20.94 0.13 -1.74
C VAL A 144 -20.80 0.39 -0.25
N ALA A 145 -21.88 0.28 0.53
CA ALA A 145 -21.84 0.47 1.98
C ALA A 145 -20.92 -0.55 2.68
N LEU A 146 -20.93 -1.81 2.23
CA LEU A 146 -20.04 -2.85 2.76
C LEU A 146 -18.57 -2.56 2.43
N ALA A 147 -18.27 -2.19 1.19
CA ALA A 147 -16.93 -1.81 0.75
C ALA A 147 -16.39 -0.60 1.51
N MET A 148 -17.23 0.43 1.68
CA MET A 148 -16.92 1.59 2.50
C MET A 148 -16.60 1.20 3.94
N ARG A 149 -17.39 0.30 4.55
CA ARG A 149 -17.14 -0.16 5.91
C ARG A 149 -15.80 -0.89 6.02
N LEU A 150 -15.49 -1.75 5.06
CA LEU A 150 -14.21 -2.46 5.02
C LEU A 150 -13.03 -1.47 4.92
N PHE A 151 -13.14 -0.47 4.04
CA PHE A 151 -12.14 0.58 3.90
C PHE A 151 -11.93 1.35 5.20
N GLU A 152 -13.02 1.87 5.81
CA GLU A 152 -12.94 2.67 7.03
C GLU A 152 -12.35 1.89 8.22
N ASP A 153 -12.70 0.60 8.34
CA ASP A 153 -12.13 -0.26 9.39
C ASP A 153 -10.62 -0.48 9.18
N ALA A 154 -10.16 -0.70 7.94
CA ALA A 154 -8.75 -0.77 7.61
C ALA A 154 -8.04 0.57 7.84
N TRP A 155 -8.64 1.67 7.40
CA TRP A 155 -8.11 3.03 7.55
C TRP A 155 -7.89 3.43 9.01
N ARG A 156 -8.87 3.13 9.89
CA ARG A 156 -8.80 3.45 11.32
C ARG A 156 -7.71 2.66 12.06
N THR A 157 -7.43 1.43 11.62
CA THR A 157 -6.46 0.53 12.27
C THR A 157 -5.07 0.58 11.64
N SER A 158 -4.94 1.27 10.51
CA SER A 158 -3.70 1.44 9.78
C SER A 158 -2.72 2.42 10.44
N ARG A 159 -1.46 2.31 10.04
CA ARG A 159 -0.38 3.22 10.44
C ARG A 159 0.01 4.13 9.28
N SER A 160 0.48 5.34 9.59
CA SER A 160 0.95 6.26 8.55
C SER A 160 2.17 5.68 7.82
N MET A 161 2.23 5.86 6.50
CA MET A 161 3.41 5.53 5.71
C MET A 161 4.63 6.36 6.13
N GLN A 162 4.42 7.65 6.39
CA GLN A 162 5.46 8.59 6.80
C GLN A 162 6.11 8.18 8.14
N GLU A 163 5.34 7.72 9.12
CA GLU A 163 5.89 7.23 10.39
C GLU A 163 6.83 6.03 10.20
N LYS A 164 6.56 5.19 9.19
CA LYS A 164 7.40 4.04 8.83
C LYS A 164 8.67 4.49 8.10
N GLU A 165 8.57 5.48 7.23
CA GLU A 165 9.71 6.11 6.57
C GLU A 165 10.65 6.78 7.58
N ASP A 166 10.13 7.66 8.43
CA ASP A 166 10.90 8.36 9.47
C ASP A 166 11.62 7.37 10.40
N ALA A 167 10.95 6.27 10.75
CA ALA A 167 11.54 5.21 11.56
C ALA A 167 12.69 4.50 10.81
N GLN A 168 12.53 4.27 9.51
CA GLN A 168 13.56 3.65 8.68
C GLN A 168 14.75 4.61 8.46
N GLU A 169 14.51 5.88 8.16
CA GLU A 169 15.55 6.89 8.01
C GLU A 169 16.35 7.03 9.31
N ARG A 170 15.67 7.08 10.46
CA ARG A 170 16.33 7.08 11.76
C ARG A 170 17.24 5.86 11.95
N ARG A 171 16.80 4.66 11.56
CA ARG A 171 17.63 3.44 11.63
C ARG A 171 18.85 3.53 10.72
N LEU A 172 18.70 4.05 9.50
CA LEU A 172 19.80 4.28 8.57
C LEU A 172 20.80 5.30 9.11
N LEU A 173 20.33 6.39 9.72
CA LEU A 173 21.19 7.38 10.37
C LEU A 173 21.98 6.78 11.54
N VAL A 174 21.36 5.90 12.33
CA VAL A 174 22.06 5.14 13.39
C VAL A 174 23.14 4.25 12.77
N LEU A 175 22.82 3.46 11.75
CA LEU A 175 23.78 2.57 11.08
C LEU A 175 24.97 3.35 10.49
N ARG A 176 24.71 4.48 9.81
CA ARG A 176 25.76 5.38 9.27
C ARG A 176 26.66 5.93 10.37
N ALA A 177 26.07 6.37 11.49
CA ALA A 177 26.83 6.89 12.63
C ALA A 177 27.73 5.82 13.26
N LEU A 178 27.20 4.60 13.43
CA LEU A 178 27.95 3.48 13.95
C LEU A 178 29.10 3.09 13.01
N ALA A 179 28.87 3.10 11.70
CA ALA A 179 29.91 2.87 10.70
C ALA A 179 31.00 3.95 10.73
N ALA A 180 30.64 5.20 11.03
CA ALA A 180 31.57 6.32 11.21
C ALA A 180 32.34 6.29 12.55
N GLY A 181 31.97 5.39 13.48
CA GLY A 181 32.58 5.30 14.81
C GLY A 181 32.05 6.31 15.83
N ASP A 182 30.89 6.92 15.57
CA ASP A 182 30.26 7.87 16.50
C ASP A 182 29.92 7.19 17.84
N SER A 183 30.07 7.93 18.95
CA SER A 183 29.68 7.44 20.28
C SER A 183 28.16 7.47 20.45
N ASP A 184 27.62 6.55 21.25
CA ASP A 184 26.17 6.46 21.53
C ASP A 184 25.60 7.80 22.03
N THR A 185 26.37 8.55 22.83
CA THR A 185 25.99 9.89 23.29
C THR A 185 25.92 10.92 22.16
N ALA A 186 26.84 10.87 21.19
CA ALA A 186 26.83 11.77 20.04
C ALA A 186 25.65 11.46 19.10
N ILE A 187 25.39 10.18 18.85
CA ILE A 187 24.27 9.71 18.04
C ILE A 187 22.94 10.09 18.68
N ALA A 188 22.78 9.81 19.98
CA ALA A 188 21.58 10.11 20.74
C ALA A 188 21.25 11.61 20.70
N ARG A 189 22.27 12.46 20.88
CA ARG A 189 22.13 13.93 20.78
C ARG A 189 21.74 14.37 19.36
N ARG A 190 22.34 13.78 18.33
CA ARG A 190 22.06 14.13 16.92
C ARG A 190 20.62 13.78 16.52
N LEU A 191 20.08 12.70 17.08
CA LEU A 191 18.72 12.20 16.79
C LEU A 191 17.66 12.69 17.78
N ASP A 192 18.03 13.54 18.75
CA ASP A 192 17.17 14.03 19.82
C ASP A 192 16.42 12.90 20.59
N ILE A 193 17.17 11.86 20.96
CA ILE A 193 16.65 10.71 21.73
C ILE A 193 17.53 10.39 22.93
N SER A 194 16.99 9.67 23.91
CA SER A 194 17.79 9.15 25.02
C SER A 194 18.77 8.05 24.56
N VAL A 195 19.90 7.90 25.26
CA VAL A 195 20.84 6.79 25.05
C VAL A 195 20.15 5.43 25.23
N ARG A 196 19.17 5.33 26.12
CA ARG A 196 18.35 4.11 26.30
C ARG A 196 17.51 3.79 25.05
N THR A 197 16.91 4.80 24.42
CA THR A 197 16.16 4.65 23.18
C THR A 197 17.08 4.18 22.06
N LEU A 198 18.27 4.79 21.93
CA LEU A 198 19.28 4.40 20.96
C LEU A 198 19.72 2.94 21.16
N ALA A 199 20.04 2.53 22.40
CA ALA A 199 20.44 1.16 22.70
C ALA A 199 19.40 0.13 22.27
N ARG A 200 18.10 0.43 22.44
CA ARG A 200 17.00 -0.43 21.96
C ARG A 200 16.97 -0.52 20.43
N VAL A 201 17.19 0.59 19.72
CA VAL A 201 17.25 0.59 18.24
C VAL A 201 18.43 -0.24 17.76
N ILE A 202 19.61 -0.10 18.38
CA ILE A 202 20.81 -0.89 18.07
C ILE A 202 20.55 -2.38 18.33
N ALA A 203 19.97 -2.74 19.47
CA ALA A 203 19.66 -4.13 19.79
C ALA A 203 18.71 -4.76 18.76
N ALA A 204 17.67 -4.04 18.34
CA ALA A 204 16.75 -4.51 17.30
C ALA A 204 17.45 -4.68 15.94
N LEU A 205 18.35 -3.75 15.57
CA LEU A 205 19.16 -3.84 14.36
C LEU A 205 20.14 -5.03 14.41
N GLN A 206 20.73 -5.30 15.58
CA GLN A 206 21.61 -6.45 15.83
C GLN A 206 20.87 -7.78 15.66
N GLU A 207 19.67 -7.88 16.20
CA GLU A 207 18.80 -9.04 16.04
C GLU A 207 18.42 -9.25 14.57
N GLU A 208 17.97 -8.19 13.88
CA GLU A 208 17.55 -8.24 12.49
C GLU A 208 18.68 -8.61 11.51
N LEU A 209 19.88 -8.06 11.73
CA LEU A 209 21.03 -8.27 10.84
C LEU A 209 21.96 -9.41 11.29
N GLY A 210 21.61 -10.12 12.37
CA GLY A 210 22.40 -11.23 12.92
C GLY A 210 23.81 -10.80 13.35
N ALA A 211 23.93 -9.65 14.02
CA ALA A 211 25.19 -9.05 14.43
C ALA A 211 25.33 -8.97 15.96
N SER A 212 26.42 -9.51 16.51
CA SER A 212 26.64 -9.52 17.97
C SER A 212 27.40 -8.30 18.48
N THR A 213 28.06 -7.54 17.60
CA THR A 213 28.79 -6.31 17.96
C THR A 213 28.43 -5.16 17.04
N ARG A 214 28.65 -3.91 17.49
CA ARG A 214 28.43 -2.70 16.66
C ARG A 214 29.24 -2.71 15.36
N PHE A 215 30.45 -3.27 15.40
CA PHE A 215 31.31 -3.41 14.23
C PHE A 215 30.74 -4.44 13.24
N GLN A 216 30.32 -5.60 13.75
CA GLN A 216 29.61 -6.58 12.92
C GLN A 216 28.32 -5.99 12.34
N LEU A 217 27.60 -5.17 13.10
CA LEU A 217 26.37 -4.53 12.65
C LEU A 217 26.61 -3.61 11.46
N ALA A 218 27.64 -2.76 11.52
CA ALA A 218 28.02 -1.88 10.40
C ALA A 218 28.41 -2.68 9.14
N ILE A 219 29.22 -3.73 9.30
CA ILE A 219 29.62 -4.62 8.18
C ILE A 219 28.39 -5.30 7.56
N ARG A 220 27.51 -5.86 8.38
CA ARG A 220 26.29 -6.55 7.90
C ARG A 220 25.36 -5.59 7.18
N ALA A 221 25.24 -4.35 7.65
CA ALA A 221 24.46 -3.31 6.98
C ALA A 221 25.03 -2.96 5.59
N GLN A 222 26.36 -2.93 5.42
CA GLN A 222 26.99 -2.76 4.09
C GLN A 222 26.76 -3.99 3.20
N GLN A 223 26.95 -5.20 3.72
CA GLN A 223 26.76 -6.45 2.97
C GLN A 223 25.33 -6.66 2.47
N THR A 224 24.34 -6.14 3.20
CA THR A 224 22.92 -6.24 2.85
C THR A 224 22.44 -5.08 1.97
N GLY A 225 23.33 -4.14 1.61
CA GLY A 225 22.99 -2.96 0.80
C GLY A 225 22.13 -1.93 1.54
N LEU A 226 22.04 -2.02 2.87
CA LEU A 226 21.40 -0.99 3.72
C LEU A 226 22.28 0.27 3.84
N LEU A 227 23.59 0.11 3.72
CA LEU A 227 24.56 1.18 3.59
C LEU A 227 25.35 1.00 2.30
N ASP A 228 25.65 2.11 1.63
CA ASP A 228 26.61 2.10 0.54
C ASP A 228 28.00 1.73 1.07
N ALA A 229 28.78 1.00 0.27
CA ALA A 229 30.20 0.82 0.55
C ALA A 229 30.89 2.19 0.40
N ALA A 230 31.58 2.63 1.46
CA ALA A 230 32.39 3.84 1.43
C ALA A 230 33.65 3.66 0.57
#